data_AF-A0A1V5LNW4-F1
#
_entry.id   AF-A0A1V5LNW4-F1
#
_cell.length_a   1.000
_cell.length_b   1.000
_cell.length_c   1.000
_cell.angle_alpha   90.00
_cell.angle_beta   90.00
_cell.angle_gamma   90.00
#
_symmetry.space_group_name_H-M   'P 1'
#
loop_
_entity.id
_entity.type
_entity.pdbx_description
1 polymer ?
#
loop_
_entity_poly.entity_id
_entity_poly.type
_entity_poly.pdbx_seq_one_letter_code
_entity_poly.pdbx_strand_id
1 'polypeptide(L)'
;MPAAPEPVTVAPLLLADDAASTFARITTTSYQELPVTYTRDILFVKNGFVVVKDRAKFDATLKVRVGPCYQARDLGPQCGPHWFNTYVEELYCTGLGLGRGVQSFFNPPWDLLVYFSPRPDRSHTVSDSYAENPYRQMPIRLRQVWAGMTRPGQEITFTSVLLPHAPMLAPGELLQPPVEKNLTPHIEVAHDDEQVTVVKVVTESDPTNRIRSEYWVCFNATGGLVQAGPFETDAQVAVLRLNHDGTRVEDRTMTGGAVLRFRDVDETAKARKTTLATPALPAYLK
;
A
#
# COMPACT_ATOMS: atom_id res chain seq x y z
N MET A 1 1.06 -23.87 -30.83
CA MET A 1 2.22 -23.99 -29.93
C MET A 1 2.14 -22.84 -28.94
N PRO A 2 2.40 -23.02 -27.63
CA PRO A 2 2.62 -21.87 -26.77
C PRO A 2 3.85 -21.11 -27.31
N ALA A 3 3.75 -19.78 -27.38
CA ALA A 3 4.89 -18.94 -27.72
C ALA A 3 6.04 -19.21 -26.72
N ALA A 4 7.29 -19.08 -27.16
CA ALA A 4 8.43 -19.16 -26.26
C ALA A 4 8.27 -18.13 -25.13
N PRO A 5 8.67 -18.45 -23.88
CA PRO A 5 8.57 -17.51 -22.77
C PRO A 5 9.36 -16.23 -23.12
N GLU A 6 8.71 -15.09 -23.00
CA GLU A 6 9.36 -13.80 -23.17
C GLU A 6 10.21 -13.49 -21.92
N PRO A 7 11.41 -12.90 -22.10
CA PRO A 7 12.26 -12.56 -20.97
C PRO A 7 11.57 -11.50 -20.10
N VAL A 8 11.52 -11.77 -18.79
CA VAL A 8 11.05 -10.80 -17.80
C VAL A 8 11.87 -9.51 -17.91
N THR A 9 11.20 -8.38 -18.10
CA THR A 9 11.86 -7.08 -18.17
C THR A 9 11.31 -6.15 -17.10
N VAL A 10 12.18 -5.51 -16.33
CA VAL A 10 11.81 -4.51 -15.32
C VAL A 10 12.14 -3.14 -15.88
N ALA A 11 11.12 -2.28 -16.01
CA ALA A 11 11.30 -0.90 -16.41
C ALA A 11 12.11 -0.14 -15.33
N PRO A 12 12.80 0.96 -15.69
CA PRO A 12 13.46 1.79 -14.69
C PRO A 12 12.48 2.20 -13.58
N LEU A 13 12.90 2.03 -12.32
CA LEU A 13 12.16 2.50 -11.15
C LEU A 13 11.86 3.99 -11.33
N LEU A 14 10.60 4.39 -11.20
CA LEU A 14 10.22 5.79 -11.10
C LEU A 14 10.02 6.14 -9.63
N LEU A 15 10.64 7.22 -9.18
CA LEU A 15 10.63 7.68 -7.80
C LEU A 15 10.29 9.17 -7.75
N ALA A 16 9.47 9.56 -6.78
CA ALA A 16 9.31 10.95 -6.35
C ALA A 16 9.43 10.99 -4.83
N ASP A 17 10.41 11.73 -4.32
CA ASP A 17 10.68 11.83 -2.87
C ASP A 17 10.39 13.25 -2.37
N ASP A 18 9.75 13.33 -1.21
CA ASP A 18 9.48 14.53 -0.43
C ASP A 18 9.83 14.28 1.04
N ALA A 19 10.01 15.34 1.84
CA ALA A 19 10.24 15.22 3.27
C ALA A 19 9.15 14.41 4.01
N ALA A 20 7.89 14.44 3.54
CA ALA A 20 6.76 13.75 4.18
C ALA A 20 6.41 12.40 3.55
N SER A 21 6.75 12.17 2.28
CA SER A 21 6.39 10.91 1.61
C SER A 21 7.33 10.57 0.46
N THR A 22 7.36 9.28 0.10
CA THR A 22 8.09 8.78 -1.06
C THR A 22 7.13 7.96 -1.91
N PHE A 23 6.97 8.32 -3.18
CA PHE A 23 6.26 7.53 -4.17
C PHE A 23 7.24 6.76 -5.04
N ALA A 24 6.94 5.49 -5.30
CA ALA A 24 7.69 4.61 -6.17
C ALA A 24 6.75 3.84 -7.10
N ARG A 25 7.10 3.75 -8.39
CA ARG A 25 6.43 2.88 -9.36
C ARG A 25 7.41 1.87 -9.94
N ILE A 26 7.04 0.60 -9.81
CA ILE A 26 7.76 -0.54 -10.36
C ILE A 26 6.89 -1.15 -11.45
N THR A 27 7.41 -1.26 -12.68
CA THR A 27 6.70 -1.91 -13.79
C THR A 27 7.53 -3.07 -14.30
N THR A 28 6.92 -4.25 -14.39
CA THR A 28 7.52 -5.48 -14.91
C THR A 28 6.66 -6.00 -16.06
N THR A 29 7.25 -6.19 -17.23
CA THR A 29 6.61 -6.88 -18.35
C THR A 29 6.98 -8.35 -18.35
N SER A 30 6.13 -9.15 -18.99
CA SER A 30 6.29 -10.60 -19.03
C SER A 30 6.37 -11.19 -17.61
N TYR A 31 5.56 -10.66 -16.67
CA TYR A 31 5.63 -10.99 -15.25
C TYR A 31 5.42 -12.50 -15.02
N GLN A 32 6.39 -13.15 -14.36
CA GLN A 32 6.45 -14.61 -14.24
C GLN A 32 6.43 -15.36 -15.58
N GLU A 33 7.03 -14.77 -16.63
CA GLU A 33 7.08 -15.31 -18.00
C GLU A 33 5.68 -15.44 -18.65
N LEU A 34 4.66 -14.76 -18.09
CA LEU A 34 3.31 -14.70 -18.62
C LEU A 34 3.09 -13.39 -19.37
N PRO A 35 2.15 -13.32 -20.34
CA PRO A 35 1.80 -12.10 -21.07
C PRO A 35 0.99 -11.13 -20.17
N VAL A 36 1.67 -10.65 -19.13
CA VAL A 36 1.14 -9.81 -18.06
C VAL A 36 2.14 -8.69 -17.81
N THR A 37 1.65 -7.45 -17.88
CA THR A 37 2.36 -6.29 -17.37
C THR A 37 1.88 -6.04 -15.95
N TYR A 38 2.79 -6.12 -14.98
CA TYR A 38 2.53 -5.85 -13.58
C TYR A 38 3.12 -4.50 -13.18
N THR A 39 2.28 -3.62 -12.66
CA THR A 39 2.70 -2.32 -12.11
C THR A 39 2.34 -2.24 -10.64
N ARG A 40 3.32 -1.92 -9.79
CA ARG A 40 3.15 -1.67 -8.36
C ARG A 40 3.50 -0.23 -8.05
N ASP A 41 2.50 0.50 -7.60
CA ASP A 41 2.61 1.84 -7.03
C ASP A 41 2.72 1.72 -5.51
N ILE A 42 3.76 2.31 -4.93
CA ILE A 42 4.02 2.30 -3.49
C ILE A 42 4.12 3.75 -3.05
N LEU A 43 3.28 4.14 -2.10
CA LEU A 43 3.40 5.42 -1.41
C LEU A 43 3.77 5.15 0.04
N PHE A 44 4.99 5.50 0.39
CA PHE A 44 5.50 5.46 1.75
C PHE A 44 5.28 6.82 2.40
N VAL A 45 4.29 6.93 3.29
CA VAL A 45 4.10 8.12 4.12
C VAL A 45 5.03 7.99 5.32
N LYS A 46 6.05 8.85 5.38
CA LYS A 46 7.17 8.73 6.33
C LYS A 46 6.63 8.82 7.76
N ASN A 47 7.10 7.91 8.63
CA ASN A 47 6.66 7.78 10.02
C ASN A 47 5.14 7.54 10.19
N GLY A 48 4.50 6.95 9.18
CA GLY A 48 3.07 6.70 9.19
C GLY A 48 2.73 5.30 8.71
N PHE A 49 2.55 5.16 7.40
CA PHE A 49 1.97 3.97 6.78
C PHE A 49 2.41 3.85 5.32
N VAL A 50 2.04 2.73 4.69
CA VAL A 50 2.25 2.50 3.26
C VAL A 50 0.91 2.26 2.58
N VAL A 51 0.70 2.87 1.41
CA VAL A 51 -0.37 2.49 0.50
C VAL A 51 0.24 1.86 -0.74
N VAL A 52 -0.27 0.70 -1.13
CA VAL A 52 0.16 -0.04 -2.32
C VAL A 52 -1.01 -0.17 -3.28
N LYS A 53 -0.82 0.21 -4.54
CA LYS A 53 -1.75 -0.09 -5.63
C LYS A 53 -1.08 -0.99 -6.66
N ASP A 54 -1.59 -2.20 -6.76
CA ASP A 54 -1.14 -3.19 -7.73
C ASP A 54 -2.07 -3.20 -8.95
N ARG A 55 -1.49 -3.26 -10.15
CA ARG A 55 -2.20 -3.38 -11.42
C ARG A 55 -1.60 -4.52 -12.23
N ALA A 56 -2.42 -5.49 -12.58
CA ALA A 56 -2.05 -6.58 -13.48
C ALA A 56 -2.84 -6.42 -14.78
N LYS A 57 -2.15 -5.97 -15.85
CA LYS A 57 -2.70 -5.88 -17.19
C LYS A 57 -2.37 -7.16 -17.96
N PHE A 58 -3.40 -7.83 -18.47
CA PHE A 58 -3.28 -9.09 -19.20
C PHE A 58 -3.35 -8.83 -20.70
N ASP A 59 -2.33 -9.23 -21.45
CA ASP A 59 -2.29 -9.08 -22.91
C ASP A 59 -2.81 -10.32 -23.65
N ALA A 60 -3.24 -11.34 -22.90
CA ALA A 60 -3.86 -12.56 -23.41
C ALA A 60 -5.05 -13.02 -22.55
N THR A 61 -5.89 -13.87 -23.14
CA THR A 61 -6.93 -14.62 -22.41
C THR A 61 -6.28 -15.73 -21.58
N LEU A 62 -6.38 -15.65 -20.26
CA LEU A 62 -5.82 -16.62 -19.32
C LEU A 62 -6.82 -16.94 -18.21
N LYS A 63 -6.86 -18.21 -17.79
CA LYS A 63 -7.53 -18.57 -16.54
C LYS A 63 -6.55 -18.34 -15.40
N VAL A 64 -6.85 -17.38 -14.53
CA VAL A 64 -5.90 -16.92 -13.50
C VAL A 64 -6.52 -16.85 -12.12
N ARG A 65 -5.62 -16.89 -11.13
CA ARG A 65 -5.86 -16.47 -9.76
C ARG A 65 -4.77 -15.48 -9.40
N VAL A 66 -5.12 -14.22 -9.18
CA VAL A 66 -4.15 -13.12 -9.02
C VAL A 66 -4.53 -12.25 -7.84
N GLY A 67 -3.53 -11.65 -7.20
CA GLY A 67 -3.71 -10.63 -6.18
C GLY A 67 -2.47 -10.49 -5.29
N PRO A 68 -2.45 -9.48 -4.42
CA PRO A 68 -1.34 -9.24 -3.50
C PRO A 68 -1.21 -10.40 -2.53
N CYS A 69 0.05 -10.73 -2.18
CA CYS A 69 0.39 -11.72 -1.17
C CYS A 69 1.36 -11.08 -0.18
N TYR A 70 0.91 -10.88 1.04
CA TYR A 70 1.76 -10.47 2.15
C TYR A 70 2.13 -11.71 2.96
N GLN A 71 3.35 -11.71 3.49
CA GLN A 71 3.84 -12.77 4.37
C GLN A 71 4.03 -12.19 5.77
N ALA A 72 3.68 -12.98 6.78
CA ALA A 72 3.83 -12.59 8.18
C ALA A 72 4.42 -13.75 8.98
N ARG A 73 5.08 -13.40 10.09
CA ARG A 73 5.52 -14.37 11.10
C ARG A 73 4.32 -14.81 11.92
N ASP A 74 3.64 -13.82 12.51
CA ASP A 74 2.56 -14.03 13.45
C ASP A 74 1.28 -13.33 12.96
N LEU A 75 0.14 -13.93 13.31
CA LEU A 75 -1.19 -13.42 13.01
C LEU A 75 -1.94 -13.24 14.32
N GLY A 76 -2.43 -12.02 14.56
CA GLY A 76 -3.22 -11.71 15.74
C GLY A 76 -4.54 -12.48 15.78
N PRO A 77 -5.12 -12.68 16.96
CA PRO A 77 -6.38 -13.41 17.12
C PRO A 77 -7.57 -12.70 16.48
N GLN A 78 -7.44 -11.40 16.20
CA GLN A 78 -8.45 -10.58 15.57
C GLN A 78 -8.11 -10.37 14.09
N CYS A 79 -9.00 -10.83 13.22
CA CYS A 79 -8.99 -10.59 11.79
C CYS A 79 -10.39 -10.19 11.36
N GLY A 80 -10.50 -9.39 10.31
CA GLY A 80 -11.79 -9.03 9.74
C GLY A 80 -11.96 -9.46 8.29
N PRO A 81 -13.07 -9.08 7.65
CA PRO A 81 -13.40 -9.54 6.30
C PRO A 81 -12.39 -9.14 5.21
N HIS A 82 -11.62 -8.08 5.45
CA HIS A 82 -10.68 -7.49 4.50
C HIS A 82 -9.43 -6.91 5.18
N TRP A 83 -9.13 -7.35 6.40
CA TRP A 83 -7.95 -6.89 7.13
C TRP A 83 -7.43 -7.97 8.08
N PHE A 84 -6.13 -7.92 8.33
CA PHE A 84 -5.41 -8.86 9.18
C PHE A 84 -4.43 -8.10 10.06
N ASN A 85 -4.42 -8.41 11.35
CA ASN A 85 -3.41 -7.87 12.25
C ASN A 85 -2.22 -8.82 12.34
N THR A 86 -1.02 -8.33 12.07
CA THR A 86 0.20 -9.15 12.02
C THR A 86 1.28 -8.53 12.87
N TYR A 87 2.25 -9.32 13.30
CA TYR A 87 3.48 -8.77 13.87
C TYR A 87 4.66 -9.68 13.52
N VAL A 88 5.86 -9.13 13.66
CA VAL A 88 7.12 -9.86 13.50
C VAL A 88 8.02 -9.43 14.64
N GLU A 89 8.15 -10.26 15.67
CA GLU A 89 9.00 -9.97 16.83
C GLU A 89 10.49 -10.07 16.47
N GLU A 90 10.88 -11.22 15.92
CA GLU A 90 12.28 -11.52 15.58
C GLU A 90 12.37 -12.05 14.15
N LEU A 91 13.27 -11.49 13.35
CA LEU A 91 13.58 -11.94 12.01
C LEU A 91 15.02 -12.46 11.95
N TYR A 92 15.18 -13.73 11.56
CA TYR A 92 16.50 -14.31 11.33
C TYR A 92 16.90 -14.15 9.87
N CYS A 93 17.94 -13.36 9.63
CA CYS A 93 18.53 -13.13 8.33
C CYS A 93 19.84 -13.91 8.22
N THR A 94 20.04 -14.62 7.11
CA THR A 94 21.32 -15.26 6.77
C THR A 94 21.95 -14.54 5.58
N GLY A 95 23.29 -14.54 5.52
CA GLY A 95 24.00 -13.95 4.39
C GLY A 95 24.07 -12.42 4.35
N LEU A 96 23.76 -11.74 5.46
CA LEU A 96 24.04 -10.31 5.62
C LEU A 96 25.47 -10.11 6.15
N GLY A 97 26.28 -9.31 5.44
CA GLY A 97 27.67 -8.99 5.79
C GLY A 97 28.73 -9.93 5.19
N LEU A 98 30.01 -9.68 5.51
CA LEU A 98 31.16 -10.45 5.00
C LEU A 98 31.40 -11.81 5.71
N GLY A 99 30.59 -12.13 6.73
CA GLY A 99 30.68 -13.37 7.51
C GLY A 99 29.36 -14.11 7.51
N ARG A 100 29.36 -15.37 7.06
CA ARG A 100 28.20 -16.24 6.82
C ARG A 100 27.49 -16.72 8.11
N GLY A 101 27.16 -15.80 9.01
CA GLY A 101 26.40 -16.06 10.23
C GLY A 101 24.90 -15.87 10.06
N VAL A 102 24.14 -16.34 11.06
CA VAL A 102 22.73 -15.99 11.26
C VAL A 102 22.70 -14.72 12.10
N GLN A 103 22.06 -13.66 11.61
CA GLN A 103 21.78 -12.45 12.39
C GLN A 103 20.30 -12.42 12.73
N SER A 104 19.95 -11.99 13.94
CA SER A 104 18.56 -11.70 14.28
C SER A 104 18.32 -10.19 14.39
N PHE A 105 17.18 -9.77 13.90
CA PHE A 105 16.65 -8.42 14.04
C PHE A 105 15.43 -8.48 14.95
N PHE A 106 15.50 -7.79 16.08
CA PHE A 106 14.38 -7.60 16.97
C PHE A 106 13.63 -6.34 16.56
N ASN A 107 12.35 -6.48 16.25
CA ASN A 107 11.48 -5.32 16.06
C ASN A 107 10.90 -4.90 17.42
N PRO A 108 10.70 -3.59 17.64
CA PRO A 108 9.88 -3.14 18.75
C PRO A 108 8.48 -3.75 18.65
N PRO A 109 7.77 -3.93 19.78
CA PRO A 109 6.46 -4.58 19.81
C PRO A 109 5.40 -3.67 19.17
N TRP A 110 5.36 -3.69 17.84
CA TRP A 110 4.42 -2.96 17.01
C TRP A 110 3.70 -3.96 16.12
N ASP A 111 2.40 -3.76 16.05
CA ASP A 111 1.54 -4.51 15.16
C ASP A 111 1.49 -3.82 13.80
N LEU A 112 1.26 -4.61 12.77
CA LEU A 112 1.03 -4.18 11.40
C LEU A 112 -0.35 -4.65 10.97
N LEU A 113 -1.26 -3.68 10.84
CA LEU A 113 -2.56 -3.88 10.21
C LEU A 113 -2.38 -3.92 8.68
N VAL A 114 -2.62 -5.09 8.10
CA VAL A 114 -2.68 -5.29 6.64
C VAL A 114 -4.15 -5.16 6.23
N TYR A 115 -4.51 -4.04 5.62
CA TYR A 115 -5.86 -3.76 5.14
C TYR A 115 -5.90 -3.89 3.62
N PHE A 116 -6.90 -4.60 3.09
CA PHE A 116 -7.20 -4.68 1.67
C PHE A 116 -8.46 -3.87 1.35
N SER A 117 -8.41 -3.03 0.31
CA SER A 117 -9.59 -2.30 -0.15
C SER A 117 -10.70 -3.29 -0.54
N PRO A 118 -11.93 -3.16 -0.01
CA PRO A 118 -13.02 -4.06 -0.33
C PRO A 118 -13.40 -3.99 -1.82
N ARG A 119 -13.56 -5.16 -2.44
CA ARG A 119 -14.07 -5.31 -3.81
C ARG A 119 -15.02 -6.52 -3.87
N PRO A 120 -16.18 -6.41 -4.51
CA PRO A 120 -17.24 -7.43 -4.42
C PRO A 120 -16.87 -8.75 -5.10
N ASP A 121 -15.96 -8.73 -6.07
CA ASP A 121 -15.50 -9.91 -6.82
C ASP A 121 -14.13 -10.42 -6.32
N ARG A 122 -13.70 -9.99 -5.13
CA ARG A 122 -12.48 -10.45 -4.49
C ARG A 122 -12.79 -11.31 -3.26
N SER A 123 -11.89 -12.25 -3.00
CA SER A 123 -11.91 -13.12 -1.82
C SER A 123 -10.64 -12.95 -1.03
N HIS A 124 -10.71 -13.13 0.29
CA HIS A 124 -9.53 -13.12 1.15
C HIS A 124 -9.19 -14.53 1.60
N THR A 125 -7.89 -14.84 1.63
CA THR A 125 -7.41 -16.14 2.09
C THR A 125 -6.21 -15.97 3.00
N VAL A 126 -6.17 -16.79 4.05
CA VAL A 126 -5.03 -16.96 4.93
C VAL A 126 -4.56 -18.41 4.80
N SER A 127 -3.28 -18.61 4.56
CA SER A 127 -2.66 -19.94 4.70
C SER A 127 -1.57 -19.86 5.73
N ASP A 128 -1.65 -20.71 6.75
CA ASP A 128 -0.58 -20.87 7.73
C ASP A 128 0.12 -22.21 7.50
N SER A 129 1.41 -22.13 7.14
CA SER A 129 2.27 -23.30 6.95
C SER A 129 3.20 -23.54 8.15
N TYR A 130 2.93 -22.96 9.32
CA TYR A 130 3.78 -23.10 10.51
C TYR A 130 3.91 -24.56 10.92
N ALA A 131 2.80 -25.31 10.94
CA ALA A 131 2.79 -26.73 11.29
C ALA A 131 3.59 -27.59 10.29
N GLU A 132 3.72 -27.17 9.03
CA GLU A 132 4.52 -27.88 8.02
C GLU A 132 6.03 -27.66 8.25
N ASN A 133 6.42 -26.45 8.64
CA ASN A 133 7.81 -26.11 8.94
C ASN A 133 7.89 -24.94 9.96
N PRO A 134 8.12 -25.23 11.25
CA PRO A 134 8.18 -24.20 12.29
C PRO A 134 9.38 -23.26 12.15
N TYR A 135 10.41 -23.67 11.37
CA TYR A 135 11.59 -22.86 11.08
C TYR A 135 11.38 -21.85 9.94
N ARG A 136 10.22 -21.89 9.26
CA ARG A 136 9.89 -20.89 8.24
C ARG A 136 9.65 -19.54 8.91
N GLN A 137 10.48 -18.55 8.55
CA GLN A 137 10.46 -17.20 9.15
C GLN A 137 9.14 -16.45 8.93
N MET A 138 8.45 -16.67 7.81
CA MET A 138 7.14 -16.06 7.55
C MET A 138 6.19 -17.14 7.01
N PRO A 139 5.62 -17.99 7.88
CA PRO A 139 4.82 -19.13 7.46
C PRO A 139 3.40 -18.74 7.03
N ILE A 140 2.94 -17.56 7.44
CA ILE A 140 1.59 -17.08 7.21
C ILE A 140 1.57 -16.29 5.90
N ARG A 141 0.61 -16.60 5.02
CA ARG A 141 0.36 -15.85 3.78
C ARG A 141 -1.04 -15.26 3.81
N LEU A 142 -1.12 -13.95 3.63
CA LEU A 142 -2.33 -13.17 3.57
C LEU A 142 -2.56 -12.70 2.14
N ARG A 143 -3.75 -12.96 1.59
CA ARG A 143 -4.05 -12.63 0.19
C ARG A 143 -5.44 -12.06 0.03
N GLN A 144 -5.57 -11.04 -0.80
CA GLN A 144 -6.80 -10.74 -1.53
C GLN A 144 -6.65 -11.31 -2.94
N VAL A 145 -7.71 -11.94 -3.46
CA VAL A 145 -7.65 -12.75 -4.66
C VAL A 145 -8.81 -12.45 -5.58
N TRP A 146 -8.50 -12.18 -6.84
CA TRP A 146 -9.43 -12.32 -7.96
C TRP A 146 -9.18 -13.65 -8.69
N ALA A 147 -10.25 -14.30 -9.15
CA ALA A 147 -10.14 -15.51 -9.96
C ALA A 147 -11.14 -15.47 -11.12
N GLY A 148 -10.67 -15.78 -12.32
CA GLY A 148 -11.51 -15.71 -13.51
C GLY A 148 -10.76 -15.97 -14.82
N MET A 149 -11.45 -15.73 -15.92
CA MET A 149 -10.89 -15.71 -17.26
C MET A 149 -10.63 -14.26 -17.67
N THR A 150 -9.39 -13.92 -18.00
CA THR A 150 -9.03 -12.57 -18.43
C THR A 150 -9.35 -12.35 -19.91
N ARG A 151 -9.36 -11.09 -20.34
CA ARG A 151 -9.37 -10.70 -21.76
C ARG A 151 -8.09 -9.92 -22.09
N PRO A 152 -7.61 -9.94 -23.35
CA PRO A 152 -6.53 -9.07 -23.78
C PRO A 152 -6.86 -7.60 -23.48
N GLY A 153 -5.90 -6.89 -22.89
CA GLY A 153 -6.05 -5.51 -22.44
C GLY A 153 -6.76 -5.33 -21.09
N GLN A 154 -7.30 -6.40 -20.48
CA GLN A 154 -7.98 -6.29 -19.18
C GLN A 154 -6.97 -6.00 -18.08
N GLU A 155 -7.28 -5.02 -17.24
CA GLU A 155 -6.52 -4.70 -16.05
C GLU A 155 -7.30 -5.13 -14.80
N ILE A 156 -6.60 -5.79 -13.87
CA ILE A 156 -7.11 -6.17 -12.56
C ILE A 156 -6.29 -5.43 -11.51
N THR A 157 -6.96 -4.71 -10.62
CA THR A 157 -6.28 -3.90 -9.59
C THR A 157 -6.60 -4.36 -8.18
N PHE A 158 -5.70 -3.99 -7.26
CA PHE A 158 -5.78 -4.23 -5.83
C PHE A 158 -5.16 -3.06 -5.10
N THR A 159 -5.79 -2.62 -4.01
CA THR A 159 -5.26 -1.57 -3.13
C THR A 159 -5.09 -2.15 -1.73
N SER A 160 -3.95 -1.88 -1.10
CA SER A 160 -3.66 -2.28 0.27
C SER A 160 -3.08 -1.13 1.08
N VAL A 161 -3.43 -1.06 2.36
CA VAL A 161 -2.85 -0.14 3.34
C VAL A 161 -2.12 -0.97 4.39
N LEU A 162 -0.86 -0.63 4.65
CA LEU A 162 -0.02 -1.22 5.68
C LEU A 162 0.14 -0.18 6.78
N LEU A 163 -0.59 -0.36 7.88
CA LEU A 163 -0.65 0.60 8.99
C LEU A 163 -0.01 0.00 10.25
N PRO A 164 1.23 0.39 10.58
CA PRO A 164 1.80 0.13 11.89
C PRO A 164 0.96 0.78 12.99
N HIS A 165 0.72 0.06 14.09
CA HIS A 165 0.05 0.60 15.27
C HIS A 165 0.54 -0.03 16.58
N ALA A 166 0.24 0.64 17.68
CA ALA A 166 0.54 0.12 19.01
C ALA A 166 -0.31 -1.14 19.31
N PRO A 167 0.26 -2.16 19.96
CA PRO A 167 -0.42 -3.44 20.22
C PRO A 167 -1.58 -3.32 21.22
N MET A 168 -1.62 -2.26 22.02
CA MET A 168 -2.71 -1.99 22.95
C MET A 168 -4.00 -1.46 22.28
N LEU A 169 -3.93 -1.10 21.00
CA LEU A 169 -5.11 -0.70 20.22
C LEU A 169 -5.71 -1.95 19.58
N ALA A 170 -6.95 -2.27 19.94
CA ALA A 170 -7.68 -3.36 19.30
C ALA A 170 -7.88 -3.04 17.80
N PRO A 171 -7.37 -3.85 16.87
CA PRO A 171 -7.48 -3.59 15.42
C PRO A 171 -8.92 -3.37 14.93
N GLY A 172 -9.88 -4.08 15.52
CA GLY A 172 -11.30 -3.89 15.22
C GLY A 172 -11.79 -2.47 15.55
N GLU A 173 -11.32 -1.88 16.65
CA GLU A 173 -11.67 -0.50 17.04
C GLU A 173 -10.99 0.55 16.15
N LEU A 174 -9.88 0.22 15.48
CA LEU A 174 -9.27 1.11 14.50
C LEU A 174 -10.18 1.28 13.28
N LEU A 175 -10.80 0.20 12.82
CA LEU A 175 -11.61 0.20 11.61
C LEU A 175 -13.10 0.46 11.87
N GLN A 176 -13.58 0.09 13.06
CA GLN A 176 -14.95 0.29 13.52
C GLN A 176 -14.89 0.86 14.94
N PRO A 177 -14.52 2.14 15.08
CA PRO A 177 -14.45 2.76 16.40
C PRO A 177 -15.81 2.74 17.08
N PRO A 178 -15.86 2.55 18.42
CA PRO A 178 -17.11 2.63 19.17
C PRO A 178 -17.81 3.99 18.95
N VAL A 179 -19.11 3.95 18.65
CA VAL A 179 -19.94 5.13 18.36
C VAL A 179 -19.82 6.19 19.47
N GLU A 180 -19.75 5.74 20.71
CA GLU A 180 -19.64 6.58 21.91
C GLU A 180 -18.37 7.43 21.96
N LYS A 181 -17.31 7.02 21.25
CA LYS A 181 -16.03 7.74 21.26
C LYS A 181 -15.98 8.88 20.22
N ASN A 182 -16.98 9.00 19.34
CA ASN A 182 -17.02 9.97 18.23
C ASN A 182 -15.70 10.01 17.42
N LEU A 183 -15.09 8.85 17.23
CA LEU A 183 -13.84 8.70 16.47
C LEU A 183 -14.16 8.27 15.04
N THR A 184 -13.36 8.75 14.10
CA THR A 184 -13.43 8.30 12.72
C THR A 184 -12.64 6.99 12.54
N PRO A 185 -13.04 6.12 11.59
CA PRO A 185 -12.25 4.97 11.21
C PRO A 185 -10.83 5.38 10.78
N HIS A 186 -9.85 4.60 11.21
CA HIS A 186 -8.45 4.79 10.86
C HIS A 186 -8.16 4.51 9.40
N ILE A 187 -9.00 3.73 8.70
CA ILE A 187 -8.89 3.55 7.26
C ILE A 187 -10.30 3.69 6.69
N GLU A 188 -10.45 4.58 5.72
CA GLU A 188 -11.70 4.76 4.98
C GLU A 188 -11.38 4.92 3.49
N VAL A 189 -11.97 4.06 2.67
CA VAL A 189 -11.82 4.11 1.22
C VAL A 189 -12.92 5.02 0.67
N ALA A 190 -12.55 6.22 0.25
CA ALA A 190 -13.50 7.16 -0.35
C ALA A 190 -13.81 6.81 -1.82
N HIS A 191 -12.81 6.26 -2.52
CA HIS A 191 -12.98 5.75 -3.88
C HIS A 191 -11.89 4.71 -4.18
N ASP A 192 -12.23 3.63 -4.86
CA ASP A 192 -11.23 2.67 -5.35
C ASP A 192 -11.78 1.91 -6.57
N ASP A 193 -11.24 2.21 -7.74
CA ASP A 193 -11.47 1.51 -8.99
C ASP A 193 -10.14 1.18 -9.71
N GLU A 194 -10.18 0.79 -10.98
CA GLU A 194 -8.99 0.44 -11.75
C GLU A 194 -8.04 1.64 -11.90
N GLN A 195 -8.59 2.84 -12.08
CA GLN A 195 -7.83 4.04 -12.42
C GLN A 195 -7.51 4.91 -11.21
N VAL A 196 -8.41 4.98 -10.24
CA VAL A 196 -8.39 5.94 -9.13
C VAL A 196 -8.46 5.20 -7.81
N THR A 197 -7.67 5.63 -6.84
CA THR A 197 -7.85 5.27 -5.43
C THR A 197 -7.72 6.52 -4.59
N VAL A 198 -8.69 6.78 -3.73
CA VAL A 198 -8.62 7.79 -2.67
C VAL A 198 -8.91 7.13 -1.34
N VAL A 199 -7.94 7.18 -0.43
CA VAL A 199 -8.03 6.57 0.89
C VAL A 199 -7.66 7.59 1.97
N LYS A 200 -8.48 7.62 3.03
CA LYS A 200 -8.17 8.30 4.28
C LYS A 200 -7.48 7.31 5.21
N VAL A 201 -6.38 7.72 5.83
CA VAL A 201 -5.67 6.93 6.83
C VAL A 201 -5.40 7.78 8.07
N VAL A 202 -5.70 7.28 9.27
CA VAL A 202 -5.39 7.93 10.54
C VAL A 202 -4.28 7.15 11.24
N THR A 203 -3.18 7.82 11.54
CA THR A 203 -2.08 7.26 12.34
C THR A 203 -2.16 7.79 13.76
N GLU A 204 -1.78 6.98 14.74
CA GLU A 204 -1.63 7.40 16.13
C GLU A 204 -0.14 7.37 16.51
N SER A 205 0.51 8.54 16.43
CA SER A 205 1.96 8.69 16.62
C SER A 205 2.40 8.65 18.08
N ASP A 206 1.51 9.08 18.97
CA ASP A 206 1.66 8.97 20.41
C ASP A 206 0.41 8.30 20.97
N PRO A 207 0.46 6.98 21.19
CA PRO A 207 -0.66 6.23 21.75
C PRO A 207 -1.04 6.62 23.18
N THR A 208 -0.11 7.20 23.94
CA THR A 208 -0.33 7.61 25.34
C THR A 208 -1.17 8.88 25.36
N ASN A 209 -0.80 9.86 24.54
CA ASN A 209 -1.51 11.13 24.43
C ASN A 209 -2.57 11.15 23.31
N ARG A 210 -2.73 10.02 22.60
CA ARG A 210 -3.62 9.83 21.45
C ARG A 210 -3.47 10.91 20.38
N ILE A 211 -2.22 11.29 20.08
CA ILE A 211 -1.94 12.27 19.03
C ILE A 211 -2.13 11.60 17.67
N ARG A 212 -3.22 11.98 17.02
CA ARG A 212 -3.65 11.46 15.72
C ARG A 212 -3.26 12.40 14.60
N SER A 213 -3.02 11.84 13.43
CA SER A 213 -2.89 12.60 12.19
C SER A 213 -3.72 11.91 11.13
N GLU A 214 -4.60 12.69 10.50
CA GLU A 214 -5.41 12.23 9.39
C GLU A 214 -4.69 12.54 8.08
N TYR A 215 -4.62 11.54 7.21
CA TYR A 215 -4.01 11.63 5.89
C TYR A 215 -5.04 11.29 4.84
N TRP A 216 -4.97 12.00 3.72
CA TRP A 216 -5.69 11.66 2.50
C TRP A 216 -4.67 11.38 1.41
N VAL A 217 -4.80 10.22 0.77
CA VAL A 217 -3.91 9.75 -0.28
C VAL A 217 -4.72 9.50 -1.53
N CYS A 218 -4.23 10.00 -2.67
CA CYS A 218 -4.79 9.77 -3.98
C CYS A 218 -3.75 9.12 -4.90
N PHE A 219 -4.15 8.04 -5.60
CA PHE A 219 -3.52 7.55 -6.81
C PHE A 219 -4.47 7.78 -7.98
N ASN A 220 -4.06 8.52 -8.99
CA ASN A 220 -4.88 8.84 -10.17
C ASN A 220 -4.13 8.47 -11.45
N ALA A 221 -4.51 7.35 -12.07
CA ALA A 221 -3.94 6.91 -13.34
C ALA A 221 -4.55 7.62 -14.56
N THR A 222 -5.64 8.37 -14.40
CA THR A 222 -6.35 8.99 -15.54
C THR A 222 -5.64 10.22 -16.09
N GLY A 223 -4.89 10.94 -15.25
CA GLY A 223 -4.37 12.28 -15.55
C GLY A 223 -5.44 13.37 -15.71
N GLY A 224 -6.72 13.02 -15.55
CA GLY A 224 -7.84 13.96 -15.51
C GLY A 224 -8.20 14.34 -14.08
N LEU A 225 -9.02 15.38 -13.94
CA LEU A 225 -9.51 15.85 -12.66
C LEU A 225 -10.48 14.82 -12.04
N VAL A 226 -10.20 14.40 -10.81
CA VAL A 226 -10.97 13.42 -10.05
C VAL A 226 -11.48 14.05 -8.78
N GLN A 227 -12.77 13.87 -8.49
CA GLN A 227 -13.41 14.19 -7.21
C GLN A 227 -13.76 12.89 -6.47
N ALA A 228 -13.25 12.73 -5.24
CA ALA A 228 -13.58 11.60 -4.38
C ALA A 228 -13.58 12.03 -2.90
N GLY A 229 -14.75 11.99 -2.28
CA GLY A 229 -14.93 12.52 -0.92
C GLY A 229 -14.57 14.02 -0.86
N PRO A 230 -13.79 14.47 0.14
CA PRO A 230 -13.34 15.85 0.25
C PRO A 230 -12.19 16.20 -0.70
N PHE A 231 -11.70 15.27 -1.52
CA PHE A 231 -10.47 15.39 -2.30
C PHE A 231 -10.78 15.65 -3.79
N GLU A 232 -10.14 16.67 -4.37
CA GLU A 232 -10.19 16.95 -5.82
C GLU A 232 -8.78 17.09 -6.37
N THR A 233 -8.38 16.29 -7.35
CA THR A 233 -7.03 16.43 -7.95
C THR A 233 -6.92 15.81 -9.34
N ASP A 234 -6.03 16.36 -10.16
CA ASP A 234 -5.53 15.73 -11.40
C ASP A 234 -4.10 15.18 -11.24
N ALA A 235 -3.52 15.28 -10.04
CA ALA A 235 -2.19 14.77 -9.73
C ALA A 235 -2.17 13.25 -9.84
N GLN A 236 -1.09 12.69 -10.39
CA GLN A 236 -0.92 11.23 -10.44
C GLN A 236 -0.86 10.63 -9.04
N VAL A 237 -0.23 11.36 -8.12
CA VAL A 237 -0.18 11.04 -6.69
C VAL A 237 -0.37 12.32 -5.91
N ALA A 238 -1.22 12.30 -4.90
CA ALA A 238 -1.33 13.40 -3.94
C ALA A 238 -1.47 12.89 -2.52
N VAL A 239 -0.87 13.61 -1.58
CA VAL A 239 -0.98 13.36 -0.14
C VAL A 239 -1.30 14.66 0.56
N LEU A 240 -2.29 14.62 1.44
CA LEU A 240 -2.64 15.68 2.37
C LEU A 240 -2.57 15.15 3.79
N ARG A 241 -2.04 15.93 4.72
CA ARG A 241 -2.07 15.64 6.16
C ARG A 241 -2.79 16.77 6.87
N LEU A 242 -3.78 16.43 7.69
CA LEU A 242 -4.41 17.37 8.60
C LEU A 242 -3.61 17.46 9.90
N ASN A 243 -3.72 18.60 10.57
CA ASN A 243 -3.24 18.73 11.94
C ASN A 243 -4.02 17.80 12.90
N HIS A 244 -3.54 17.73 14.13
CA HIS A 244 -4.07 16.82 15.16
C HIS A 244 -5.55 17.02 15.50
N ASP A 245 -6.10 18.23 15.31
CA ASP A 245 -7.52 18.53 15.52
C ASP A 245 -8.39 18.33 14.26
N GLY A 246 -7.79 17.98 13.12
CA GLY A 246 -8.48 17.70 11.86
C GLY A 246 -9.08 18.93 11.16
N THR A 247 -8.75 20.15 11.59
CA THR A 247 -9.37 21.38 11.08
C THR A 247 -8.60 22.03 9.93
N ARG A 248 -7.27 21.84 9.84
CA ARG A 248 -6.43 22.48 8.81
C ARG A 248 -5.47 21.48 8.16
N VAL A 249 -5.15 21.75 6.90
CA VAL A 249 -4.09 21.04 6.17
C VAL A 249 -2.71 21.56 6.62
N GLU A 250 -1.90 20.67 7.19
CA GLU A 250 -0.51 20.96 7.56
C GLU A 250 0.48 20.62 6.44
N ASP A 251 0.33 19.45 5.83
CA ASP A 251 1.19 19.02 4.72
C ASP A 251 0.37 18.72 3.46
N ARG A 252 0.93 19.10 2.31
CA ARG A 252 0.41 18.77 0.99
C ARG A 252 1.57 18.49 0.04
N THR A 253 1.51 17.34 -0.63
CA THR A 253 2.44 16.97 -1.68
C THR A 253 1.67 16.47 -2.87
N MET A 254 2.10 16.84 -4.09
CA MET A 254 1.53 16.31 -5.33
C MET A 254 2.64 15.94 -6.31
N THR A 255 2.43 14.87 -7.06
CA THR A 255 3.31 14.39 -8.13
C THR A 255 2.53 14.45 -9.44
N GLY A 256 2.97 15.31 -10.36
CA GLY A 256 2.20 15.63 -11.56
C GLY A 256 0.89 16.38 -11.25
N GLY A 257 0.17 16.79 -12.31
CA GLY A 257 -1.09 17.54 -12.21
C GLY A 257 -0.92 19.04 -11.95
N ALA A 258 -2.04 19.76 -12.01
CA ALA A 258 -2.15 21.20 -11.83
C ALA A 258 -3.15 21.61 -10.74
N VAL A 259 -3.98 20.69 -10.22
CA VAL A 259 -5.06 20.97 -9.27
C VAL A 259 -4.96 20.05 -8.06
N LEU A 260 -5.03 20.64 -6.86
CA LEU A 260 -5.26 19.96 -5.60
C LEU A 260 -6.21 20.80 -4.74
N ARG A 261 -7.45 20.33 -4.56
CA ARG A 261 -8.41 20.91 -3.61
C ARG A 261 -8.80 19.92 -2.52
N PHE A 262 -9.09 20.47 -1.35
CA PHE A 262 -9.56 19.71 -0.21
C PHE A 262 -10.66 20.47 0.52
N ARG A 263 -11.83 19.85 0.69
CA ARG A 263 -13.03 20.50 1.28
C ARG A 263 -13.32 21.85 0.62
N ASP A 264 -13.32 21.87 -0.70
CA ASP A 264 -13.55 23.05 -1.55
C ASP A 264 -12.50 24.18 -1.41
N VAL A 265 -11.42 23.96 -0.65
CA VAL A 265 -10.29 24.88 -0.53
C VAL A 265 -9.19 24.49 -1.51
N ASP A 266 -8.74 25.44 -2.31
CA ASP A 266 -7.58 25.26 -3.20
C ASP A 266 -6.28 25.23 -2.41
N GLU A 267 -5.63 24.06 -2.38
CA GLU A 267 -4.35 23.82 -1.70
C GLU A 267 -3.18 23.76 -2.70
N THR A 268 -3.45 23.90 -4.00
CA THR A 268 -2.48 23.74 -5.10
C THR A 268 -1.24 24.61 -4.92
N ALA A 269 -1.44 25.90 -4.62
CA ALA A 269 -0.33 26.85 -4.48
C ALA A 269 0.57 26.56 -3.28
N LYS A 270 0.05 25.85 -2.26
CA LYS A 270 0.78 25.48 -1.05
C LYS A 270 1.37 24.06 -1.12
N ALA A 271 1.04 23.31 -2.17
CA ALA A 271 1.48 21.94 -2.38
C ALA A 271 2.95 21.90 -2.81
N ARG A 272 3.73 21.07 -2.11
CA ARG A 272 5.08 20.72 -2.57
C ARG A 272 4.94 19.83 -3.80
N LYS A 273 5.49 20.30 -4.92
CA LYS A 273 5.41 19.60 -6.20
C LYS A 273 6.65 18.73 -6.36
N THR A 274 6.45 17.43 -6.51
CA THR A 274 7.51 16.48 -6.82
C THR A 274 7.39 16.01 -8.27
N THR A 275 8.48 15.47 -8.80
CA THR A 275 8.52 14.96 -10.18
C THR A 275 8.99 13.52 -10.13
N LEU A 276 8.35 12.67 -10.96
CA LEU A 276 8.81 11.30 -11.16
C LEU A 276 10.12 11.30 -11.93
N ALA A 277 11.14 10.67 -11.36
CA ALA A 277 12.43 10.49 -11.99
C ALA A 277 12.98 9.09 -11.75
N THR A 278 13.82 8.61 -12.66
CA THR A 278 14.64 7.42 -12.40
C THR A 278 15.73 7.78 -11.39
N PRO A 279 15.84 7.08 -10.24
CA PRO A 279 16.85 7.40 -9.26
C PRO A 279 18.25 7.16 -9.84
N ALA A 280 19.18 8.07 -9.58
CA ALA A 280 20.57 7.83 -9.88
C ALA A 280 21.08 6.68 -9.00
N LEU A 281 21.65 5.64 -9.61
CA LEU A 281 22.31 4.58 -8.85
C LEU A 281 23.44 5.20 -8.01
N PRO A 282 23.50 4.90 -6.70
CA PRO A 282 24.64 5.24 -5.87
C PRO A 282 25.94 4.75 -6.51
N ALA A 283 27.02 5.50 -6.35
CA ALA A 283 28.30 5.17 -6.98
C ALA A 283 28.84 3.78 -6.59
N TYR A 284 28.45 3.24 -5.42
CA TYR A 284 28.85 1.91 -4.95
C TYR A 284 28.00 0.76 -5.55
N LEU A 285 26.96 1.06 -6.32
CA LEU A 285 26.13 0.09 -7.05
C LEU A 285 26.34 0.17 -8.58
N LYS A 286 27.26 1.03 -9.05
CA LYS A 286 27.70 1.10 -10.44
C LYS A 286 28.99 0.28 -10.61
#